data_AF-I1CW84-F1
#
_entry.id   AF-I1CW84-F1
#
_cell.length_a   1.000
_cell.length_b   1.000
_cell.length_c   1.000
_cell.angle_alpha   90.00
_cell.angle_beta   90.00
_cell.angle_gamma   90.00
#
_symmetry.space_group_name_H-M   'P 1'
#
loop_
_entity.id
_entity.type
_entity.pdbx_description
1 polymer ?
#
loop_
_entity_poly.entity_id
_entity_poly.type
_entity_poly.pdbx_seq_one_letter_code
_entity_poly.pdbx_strand_id
1 'polypeptide(L)'
;MTGLNLPTVRSIVKDIYQVMEADLRIEDVQVGRVGSDGQPIVVEIDESKFGKRKYNKGKRVDGVWVVGGVERTPERKVFLLTVPNRNQNTLKLIIDTFAKDEFLNNANNLLLGTWNGIKRGVTSRHRTASMMPWKLVEFI
;
A
#
# COMPACT_ATOMS: atom_id res chain seq x y z
N MET A 1 9.38 24.75 12.04
CA MET A 1 8.37 24.26 13.01
C MET A 1 7.17 25.18 12.89
N THR A 2 5.97 24.67 12.60
CA THR A 2 4.78 25.47 12.22
C THR A 2 4.03 26.09 13.42
N GLY A 3 4.54 25.99 14.66
CA GLY A 3 3.88 26.51 15.86
C GLY A 3 2.60 25.78 16.28
N LEU A 4 2.12 24.82 15.49
CA LEU A 4 0.89 24.09 15.75
C LEU A 4 1.09 22.95 16.75
N ASN A 5 0.09 22.76 17.62
CA ASN A 5 0.05 21.65 18.58
C ASN A 5 -0.15 20.30 17.87
N LEU A 6 0.49 19.25 18.36
CA LEU A 6 0.50 17.92 17.74
C LEU A 6 -0.91 17.30 17.56
N PRO A 7 -1.88 17.43 18.49
CA PRO A 7 -3.25 16.98 18.28
C PRO A 7 -3.94 17.72 17.13
N THR A 8 -3.74 19.03 17.02
CA THR A 8 -4.28 19.83 15.90
C THR A 8 -3.73 19.36 14.57
N VAL A 9 -2.41 19.14 14.48
CA VAL A 9 -1.79 18.60 13.26
C VAL A 9 -2.37 17.23 12.91
N ARG A 10 -2.57 16.34 13.89
CA ARG A 10 -3.19 15.03 13.65
C ARG A 10 -4.62 15.13 13.15
N SER A 11 -5.41 16.06 13.70
CA SER A 11 -6.78 16.29 13.24
C SER A 11 -6.81 16.73 11.79
N ILE A 12 -6.03 17.77 11.45
CA ILE A 12 -5.97 18.31 10.08
C ILE A 12 -5.56 17.23 9.08
N VAL A 13 -4.53 16.44 9.41
CA VAL A 13 -4.10 15.33 8.55
C VAL A 13 -5.20 14.30 8.37
N LYS A 14 -5.95 13.96 9.43
CA LYS A 14 -7.08 13.04 9.34
C LYS A 14 -8.21 13.60 8.47
N ASP A 15 -8.53 14.87 8.60
CA ASP A 15 -9.57 15.52 7.82
C ASP A 15 -9.22 15.53 6.32
N ILE A 16 -7.94 15.81 5.99
CA ILE A 16 -7.43 15.72 4.61
C ILE A 16 -7.58 14.29 4.07
N TYR A 17 -7.20 13.27 4.85
CA TYR A 17 -7.36 11.87 4.44
C TYR A 17 -8.82 11.52 4.16
N GLN A 18 -9.75 11.94 5.02
CA GLN A 18 -11.18 11.66 4.84
C GLN A 18 -11.74 12.31 3.58
N VAL A 19 -11.31 13.53 3.26
CA VAL A 19 -11.71 14.21 2.02
C VAL A 19 -11.14 13.49 0.80
N MET A 20 -9.86 13.06 0.84
CA MET A 20 -9.26 12.28 -0.25
C MET A 20 -9.97 10.94 -0.43
N GLU A 21 -10.26 10.23 0.66
CA GLU A 21 -10.95 8.94 0.63
C GLU A 21 -12.39 9.07 0.09
N ALA A 22 -13.09 10.17 0.38
CA ALA A 22 -14.44 10.40 -0.11
C ALA A 22 -14.50 10.63 -1.64
N ASP A 23 -13.42 11.10 -2.26
CA ASP A 23 -13.33 11.33 -3.71
C ASP A 23 -12.84 10.10 -4.48
N LEU A 24 -12.18 9.17 -3.78
CA LEU A 24 -11.68 7.93 -4.36
C LEU A 24 -12.81 6.96 -4.70
N ARG A 25 -12.92 6.58 -5.98
CA ARG A 25 -13.78 5.47 -6.41
C ARG A 25 -12.97 4.18 -6.51
N ILE A 26 -13.66 3.04 -6.45
CA ILE A 26 -13.02 1.72 -6.53
C ILE A 26 -12.28 1.56 -7.88
N GLU A 27 -12.81 2.14 -8.95
CA GLU A 27 -12.18 2.12 -10.28
C GLU A 27 -10.85 2.88 -10.31
N ASP A 28 -10.70 3.93 -9.50
CA ASP A 28 -9.49 4.75 -9.42
C ASP A 28 -8.35 3.97 -8.76
N VAL A 29 -8.66 3.02 -7.88
CA VAL A 29 -7.68 2.21 -7.12
C VAL A 29 -7.47 0.81 -7.69
N GLN A 30 -8.26 0.40 -8.68
CA GLN A 30 -8.07 -0.86 -9.39
C GLN A 30 -6.87 -0.82 -10.34
N VAL A 31 -6.14 -1.92 -10.42
CA VAL A 31 -5.00 -2.14 -11.30
C VAL A 31 -5.25 -3.31 -12.26
N GLY A 32 -4.50 -3.33 -13.35
CA GLY A 32 -4.61 -4.37 -14.39
C GLY A 32 -5.54 -3.95 -15.53
N ARG A 33 -6.27 -4.90 -16.11
CA ARG A 33 -7.06 -4.76 -17.35
C ARG A 33 -6.18 -4.66 -18.60
N VAL A 34 -6.69 -3.98 -19.62
CA VAL A 34 -6.05 -3.76 -20.92
C VAL A 34 -5.51 -2.33 -20.95
N GLY A 35 -4.25 -2.18 -21.34
CA GLY A 35 -3.57 -0.91 -21.51
C GLY A 35 -4.11 -0.12 -22.71
N SER A 36 -3.61 1.10 -22.85
CA SER A 36 -3.95 1.97 -23.99
C SER A 36 -3.52 1.39 -25.35
N ASP A 37 -2.56 0.47 -25.34
CA ASP A 37 -2.05 -0.28 -26.49
C ASP A 37 -2.87 -1.54 -26.84
N GLY A 38 -3.94 -1.81 -26.09
CA GLY A 38 -4.76 -3.00 -26.28
C GLY A 38 -4.14 -4.30 -25.71
N GLN A 39 -3.01 -4.22 -25.00
CA GLN A 39 -2.36 -5.38 -24.39
C GLN A 39 -2.75 -5.53 -22.91
N PRO A 40 -2.78 -6.77 -22.37
CA PRO A 40 -3.06 -6.99 -20.96
C PRO A 40 -1.94 -6.40 -20.09
N ILE A 41 -2.34 -5.63 -19.07
CA ILE A 41 -1.44 -5.08 -18.07
C ILE A 41 -1.09 -6.18 -17.07
N VAL A 42 0.20 -6.44 -16.94
CA VAL A 42 0.74 -7.35 -15.93
C VAL A 42 0.81 -6.63 -14.59
N VAL A 43 0.22 -7.22 -13.55
CA VAL A 43 0.28 -6.72 -12.18
C VAL A 43 1.15 -7.65 -11.34
N GLU A 44 2.18 -7.11 -10.70
CA GLU A 44 2.89 -7.81 -9.62
C GLU A 44 2.09 -7.62 -8.33
N ILE A 45 1.83 -8.68 -7.58
CA ILE A 45 1.13 -8.62 -6.27
C ILE A 45 2.01 -9.30 -5.23
N ASP A 46 2.16 -8.67 -4.07
CA ASP A 46 2.96 -9.20 -2.96
C ASP A 46 2.48 -8.67 -1.61
N GLU A 47 2.97 -9.27 -0.54
CA GLU A 47 2.69 -8.93 0.84
C GLU A 47 3.96 -8.57 1.61
N SER A 48 3.88 -7.57 2.48
CA SER A 48 5.00 -7.23 3.34
C SER A 48 4.55 -6.84 4.73
N LYS A 49 5.28 -7.32 5.75
CA LYS A 49 5.09 -6.86 7.12
C LYS A 49 5.85 -5.56 7.36
N PHE A 50 5.11 -4.50 7.64
CA PHE A 50 5.64 -3.18 8.01
C PHE A 50 5.69 -3.09 9.53
N GLY A 51 6.89 -3.11 10.09
CA GLY A 51 7.04 -3.14 11.53
C GLY A 51 8.39 -2.66 12.02
N LYS A 52 8.49 -2.51 13.35
CA LYS A 52 9.77 -2.29 14.03
C LYS A 52 10.55 -3.60 14.07
N ARG A 53 11.85 -3.52 13.80
CA ARG A 53 12.79 -4.63 14.01
C ARG A 53 13.24 -4.64 15.47
N LYS A 54 13.41 -5.83 16.07
CA LYS A 54 13.97 -5.95 17.43
C LYS A 54 15.34 -5.27 17.48
N TYR A 55 15.60 -4.29 18.36
CA TYR A 55 16.89 -3.58 18.38
C TYR A 55 17.31 -2.94 17.03
N ASN A 56 16.35 -2.55 16.17
CA ASN A 56 16.60 -2.11 14.79
C ASN A 56 17.35 -3.15 13.91
N LYS A 57 17.49 -4.41 14.34
CA LYS A 57 18.17 -5.51 13.64
C LYS A 57 17.32 -6.80 13.66
N GLY A 58 17.44 -7.67 12.67
CA GLY A 58 16.75 -8.97 12.69
C GLY A 58 15.20 -8.90 12.64
N LYS A 59 14.53 -9.84 13.36
CA LYS A 59 13.09 -10.15 13.26
C LYS A 59 12.19 -8.93 13.52
N ARG A 60 11.14 -8.78 12.71
CA ARG A 60 10.05 -7.82 12.94
C ARG A 60 9.16 -8.34 14.07
N VAL A 61 9.11 -7.60 15.17
CA VAL A 61 8.42 -8.04 16.40
C VAL A 61 6.98 -7.55 16.40
N ASP A 62 6.78 -6.28 16.07
CA ASP A 62 5.47 -5.62 16.01
C ASP A 62 5.34 -4.88 14.67
N GLY A 63 4.17 -4.99 14.04
CA GLY A 63 3.93 -4.43 12.71
C GLY A 63 2.66 -4.90 12.02
N VAL A 64 2.29 -4.17 10.98
CA VAL A 64 1.07 -4.32 10.17
C VAL A 64 1.40 -5.10 8.90
N TRP A 65 0.50 -5.99 8.50
CA TRP A 65 0.59 -6.61 7.19
C TRP A 65 0.05 -5.65 6.14
N VAL A 66 0.78 -5.52 5.05
CA VAL A 66 0.40 -4.69 3.92
C VAL A 66 0.42 -5.57 2.70
N VAL A 67 -0.70 -5.60 1.98
CA VAL A 67 -0.83 -6.25 0.68
C VAL A 67 -0.79 -5.15 -0.36
N GLY A 68 -0.11 -5.37 -1.47
CA GLY A 68 -0.07 -4.39 -2.52
C GLY A 68 0.20 -4.99 -3.88
N GLY A 69 -0.20 -4.25 -4.91
CA GLY A 69 0.12 -4.57 -6.29
C GLY A 69 0.66 -3.36 -7.02
N VAL A 70 1.47 -3.62 -8.05
CA VAL A 70 2.02 -2.61 -8.95
C VAL A 70 1.89 -3.08 -10.39
N GLU A 71 1.38 -2.20 -11.25
CA GLU A 71 1.37 -2.44 -12.68
C GLU A 71 2.78 -2.37 -13.27
N ARG A 72 3.08 -3.29 -14.19
CA ARG A 72 4.30 -3.23 -15.01
C ARG A 72 4.13 -2.26 -16.18
N THR A 73 3.73 -1.05 -15.88
CA THR A 73 3.56 0.06 -16.82
C THR A 73 4.57 1.17 -16.49
N PRO A 74 4.86 2.10 -17.41
CA PRO A 74 5.63 3.30 -17.10
C PRO A 74 5.03 4.12 -15.96
N GLU A 75 3.70 4.19 -15.88
CA GLU A 75 2.93 4.92 -14.87
C GLU A 75 3.00 4.25 -13.49
N ARG A 76 3.21 2.92 -13.45
CA ARG A 76 3.37 2.12 -12.22
C ARG A 76 2.25 2.36 -11.21
N LYS A 77 1.00 2.33 -11.68
CA LYS A 77 -0.16 2.43 -10.79
C LYS A 77 -0.08 1.36 -9.69
N VAL A 78 -0.37 1.74 -8.45
CA VAL A 78 -0.30 0.86 -7.29
C VAL A 78 -1.60 0.83 -6.51
N PHE A 79 -1.82 -0.28 -5.80
CA PHE A 79 -2.70 -0.29 -4.63
C PHE A 79 -1.93 -0.84 -3.43
N LEU A 80 -2.24 -0.32 -2.24
CA LEU A 80 -1.60 -0.73 -0.98
C LEU A 80 -2.65 -0.74 0.14
N LEU A 81 -2.80 -1.87 0.81
CA LEU A 81 -3.85 -2.04 1.83
C LEU A 81 -3.28 -2.68 3.09
N THR A 82 -3.57 -2.08 4.24
CA THR A 82 -3.30 -2.71 5.53
C THR A 82 -4.32 -3.81 5.79
N VAL A 83 -3.85 -4.98 6.17
CA VAL A 83 -4.70 -6.10 6.56
C VAL A 83 -4.42 -6.54 7.99
N PRO A 84 -5.46 -6.93 8.75
CA PRO A 84 -5.27 -7.42 10.11
C PRO A 84 -4.54 -8.77 10.12
N ASN A 85 -4.75 -9.60 9.10
CA ASN A 85 -4.08 -10.89 8.92
C ASN A 85 -3.88 -11.19 7.43
N ARG A 86 -2.95 -12.10 7.13
CA ARG A 86 -2.63 -12.54 5.76
C ARG A 86 -3.29 -13.88 5.40
N ASN A 87 -4.49 -14.15 5.91
CA ASN A 87 -5.16 -15.40 5.60
C ASN A 87 -5.53 -15.45 4.10
N GLN A 88 -5.65 -16.65 3.55
CA GLN A 88 -5.94 -16.84 2.12
C GLN A 88 -7.22 -16.11 1.69
N ASN A 89 -8.26 -16.10 2.53
CA ASN A 89 -9.51 -15.43 2.23
C ASN A 89 -9.36 -13.91 2.09
N THR A 90 -8.56 -13.29 2.97
CA THR A 90 -8.28 -11.84 2.93
C THR A 90 -7.47 -11.49 1.70
N LEU A 91 -6.45 -12.29 1.38
CA LEU A 91 -5.64 -12.08 0.19
C LEU A 91 -6.46 -12.23 -1.08
N LYS A 92 -7.27 -13.29 -1.16
CA LYS A 92 -8.16 -13.53 -2.29
C LYS A 92 -9.16 -12.38 -2.47
N LEU A 93 -9.81 -11.95 -1.39
CA LEU A 93 -10.76 -10.83 -1.44
C LEU A 93 -10.11 -9.55 -1.98
N ILE A 94 -8.88 -9.25 -1.54
CA ILE A 94 -8.13 -8.09 -2.02
C ILE A 94 -7.80 -8.22 -3.51
N ILE A 95 -7.29 -9.38 -3.93
CA ILE A 95 -6.97 -9.60 -5.35
C ILE A 95 -8.23 -9.46 -6.20
N ASP A 96 -9.33 -10.13 -5.84
CA ASP A 96 -10.60 -10.05 -6.57
C ASP A 96 -11.15 -8.60 -6.65
N THR A 97 -10.90 -7.79 -5.62
CA THR A 97 -11.42 -6.40 -5.55
C THR A 97 -10.56 -5.43 -6.35
N PHE A 98 -9.24 -5.57 -6.27
CA PHE A 98 -8.29 -4.54 -6.73
C PHE A 98 -7.50 -4.93 -7.99
N ALA A 99 -7.35 -6.22 -8.29
CA ALA A 99 -6.64 -6.69 -9.49
C ALA A 99 -7.64 -7.30 -10.48
N LYS A 100 -7.87 -6.59 -11.59
CA LYS A 100 -8.73 -7.08 -12.67
C LYS A 100 -7.89 -7.84 -13.69
N ASP A 101 -8.30 -9.08 -13.95
CA ASP A 101 -7.69 -10.05 -14.86
C ASP A 101 -6.27 -10.45 -14.46
N GLU A 102 -6.14 -11.62 -13.83
CA GLU A 102 -4.88 -12.17 -13.33
C GLU A 102 -3.95 -12.59 -14.48
N PHE A 103 -3.09 -11.68 -14.94
CA PHE A 103 -1.89 -12.05 -15.69
C PHE A 103 -0.67 -12.02 -14.76
N LEU A 104 -0.59 -13.04 -13.91
CA LEU A 104 0.50 -13.22 -12.94
C LEU A 104 1.81 -13.54 -13.65
N ASN A 105 2.84 -12.72 -13.42
CA ASN A 105 4.22 -13.03 -13.81
C ASN A 105 5.12 -13.09 -12.57
N ASN A 106 5.86 -14.20 -12.43
CA ASN A 106 6.89 -14.39 -11.40
C ASN A 106 8.16 -13.56 -11.70
N ALA A 107 8.12 -12.24 -11.57
CA ALA A 107 9.36 -11.46 -11.49
C ALA A 107 9.33 -10.48 -10.31
N ASN A 108 10.38 -10.52 -9.49
CA ASN A 108 10.39 -10.04 -8.11
C ASN A 108 11.11 -8.69 -7.91
N ASN A 109 11.37 -7.93 -8.99
CA ASN A 109 12.32 -6.81 -8.92
C ASN A 109 11.65 -5.44 -8.78
N LEU A 110 10.46 -5.20 -9.36
CA LEU A 110 9.79 -3.90 -9.29
C LEU A 110 9.11 -3.69 -7.94
N LEU A 111 8.31 -4.67 -7.50
CA LEU A 111 7.57 -4.57 -6.25
C LEU A 111 8.49 -4.52 -5.02
N LEU A 112 9.63 -5.24 -5.05
CA LEU A 112 10.66 -5.13 -4.01
C LEU A 112 11.25 -3.71 -3.93
N GLY A 113 11.49 -3.07 -5.09
CA GLY A 113 11.93 -1.69 -5.18
C GLY A 113 10.91 -0.72 -4.61
N THR A 114 9.65 -0.85 -5.03
CA THR A 114 8.50 -0.08 -4.52
C THR A 114 8.36 -0.21 -3.01
N TRP A 115 8.42 -1.44 -2.49
CA TRP A 115 8.41 -1.69 -1.05
C TRP A 115 9.54 -0.98 -0.32
N ASN A 116 10.76 -1.00 -0.87
CA ASN A 116 11.90 -0.32 -0.26
C ASN A 116 11.72 1.20 -0.28
N GLY A 117 11.16 1.77 -1.35
CA GLY A 117 10.79 3.19 -1.44
C GLY A 117 9.77 3.60 -0.36
N ILE A 118 8.64 2.90 -0.30
CA ILE A 118 7.59 3.18 0.70
C ILE A 118 8.14 3.04 2.13
N LYS A 119 8.94 1.99 2.38
CA LYS A 119 9.57 1.80 3.69
C LYS A 119 10.53 2.94 4.04
N ARG A 120 11.23 3.55 3.07
CA ARG A 120 12.05 4.74 3.34
C ARG A 120 11.21 5.95 3.72
N GLY A 121 10.04 6.14 3.09
CA GLY A 121 9.10 7.23 3.40
C GLY A 121 8.40 7.08 4.77
N VAL A 122 8.11 5.83 5.18
CA VAL A 122 7.48 5.57 6.48
C VAL A 122 8.53 5.20 7.54
N THR A 123 8.85 6.14 8.43
CA THR A 123 9.76 5.88 9.56
C THR A 123 9.30 4.69 10.40
N SER A 124 10.22 3.85 10.87
CA SER A 124 9.92 2.63 11.64
C SER A 124 9.00 2.85 12.85
N ARG A 125 9.09 4.03 13.50
CA ARG A 125 8.23 4.42 14.63
C ARG A 125 6.75 4.56 14.29
N HIS A 126 6.42 4.76 13.02
CA HIS A 126 5.06 4.96 12.53
C HIS A 126 4.50 3.71 11.82
N ARG A 127 5.23 2.58 11.84
CA ARG A 127 4.79 1.31 11.25
C ARG A 127 4.03 0.44 12.26
N THR A 128 2.97 1.00 12.84
CA THR A 128 2.12 0.36 13.84
C THR A 128 0.67 0.31 13.34
N ALA A 129 -0.13 -0.62 13.87
CA ALA A 129 -1.54 -0.78 13.47
C ALA A 129 -2.39 0.47 13.66
N SER A 130 -2.04 1.34 14.61
CA SER A 130 -2.71 2.62 14.82
C SER A 130 -2.33 3.73 13.83
N MET A 131 -1.15 3.64 13.22
CA MET A 131 -0.55 4.72 12.41
C MET A 131 -0.52 4.41 10.91
N MET A 132 -0.62 3.15 10.53
CA MET A 132 -0.60 2.68 9.14
C MET A 132 -1.94 2.62 8.40
N PRO A 133 -3.15 2.58 9.03
CA PRO A 133 -4.40 2.61 8.25
C PRO A 133 -4.51 3.89 7.42
N TRP A 134 -3.85 4.97 7.88
CA TRP A 134 -3.88 6.29 7.26
C TRP A 134 -2.74 6.55 6.26
N LYS A 135 -1.69 5.71 6.24
CA LYS A 135 -0.43 6.04 5.52
C LYS A 135 -0.23 5.33 4.20
N LEU A 136 -1.09 4.39 3.86
CA LEU A 136 -0.91 3.54 2.67
C LEU A 136 -1.85 3.89 1.52
N VAL A 137 -2.80 4.81 1.74
CA VAL A 137 -3.72 5.32 0.70
C VAL A 137 -3.09 6.44 -0.14
N GLU A 138 -2.02 7.07 0.33
CA GLU A 138 -1.28 8.07 -0.45
C GLU A 138 -0.31 7.39 -1.43
N PHE A 139 -0.78 6.99 -2.61
CA PHE A 139 -0.02 7.01 -3.88
C PHE A 139 -1.04 6.79 -5.01
N ILE A 140 -1.73 7.88 -5.38
CA ILE A 140 -2.39 8.03 -6.68
C ILE A 140 -1.37 8.65 -7.62
#